data_AF-A0A9Q9XSD7-F1
#
_entry.id   AF-A0A9Q9XSD7-F1
#
_cell.length_a   1.000
_cell.length_b   1.000
_cell.length_c   1.000
_cell.angle_alpha   90.00
_cell.angle_beta   90.00
_cell.angle_gamma   90.00
#
_symmetry.space_group_name_H-M   'P 1'
#
loop_
_entity.id
_entity.type
_entity.pdbx_description
1 polymer ?
#
loop_
_entity_poly.entity_id
_entity_poly.type
_entity_poly.pdbx_seq_one_letter_code
_entity_poly.pdbx_strand_id
1 'polypeptide(L)'
;MKDCEVPKKWLHSIKNHVYWSAISSESGLEKVAKGNSLQNHIQNVHVHDNHLFPKCEHPDKVSRDPKKWFQPGSIALHKVEKLLYNKRVLKDIEKLSHHFQTSSLEAFHSLILRFAPKNVTFPFIGMLCRLYLAAMHYNENANREQATTTEGQAVYKFKKGECTAKPVKIEPTYNYVDDLMSLLIHKVFVDPKPYAEELHAIPIPPSLSSQYEKPSKEEVIAHRVSRFSRGVAGTQHTVPLDQETVGGSG
;
A
#
# COMPACT_ATOMS: atom_id res chain seq x y z
N MET A 1 -15.04 -30.70 -9.59
CA MET A 1 -14.84 -29.24 -9.40
C MET A 1 -15.62 -28.37 -10.43
N LYS A 2 -16.81 -28.80 -10.88
CA LYS A 2 -17.63 -28.03 -11.85
C LYS A 2 -18.30 -26.78 -11.22
N ASP A 3 -18.51 -26.80 -9.91
CA ASP A 3 -19.27 -25.76 -9.20
C ASP A 3 -18.51 -24.43 -8.95
N CYS A 4 -17.25 -24.33 -9.40
CA CYS A 4 -16.41 -23.15 -9.19
C CYS A 4 -16.09 -22.36 -10.48
N GLU A 5 -16.59 -22.76 -11.64
CA GLU A 5 -16.25 -22.07 -12.90
C GLU A 5 -16.87 -20.67 -13.00
N VAL A 6 -18.16 -20.54 -12.69
CA VAL A 6 -18.86 -19.25 -12.72
C VAL A 6 -18.28 -18.28 -11.68
N PRO A 7 -18.11 -18.66 -10.39
CA PRO A 7 -17.45 -17.80 -9.41
C PRO A 7 -16.05 -17.33 -9.81
N LYS A 8 -15.22 -18.23 -10.37
CA LYS A 8 -13.87 -17.87 -10.82
C LYS A 8 -13.89 -16.82 -11.93
N LYS A 9 -14.81 -16.95 -12.90
CA LYS A 9 -14.99 -15.98 -13.99
C LYS A 9 -15.49 -14.62 -13.48
N TRP A 10 -16.33 -14.62 -12.46
CA TRP A 10 -16.90 -13.39 -11.88
C TRP A 10 -16.03 -12.70 -10.83
N LEU A 11 -15.02 -13.38 -10.28
CA LEU A 11 -14.21 -12.86 -9.17
C LEU A 11 -13.67 -11.45 -9.46
N HIS A 12 -13.17 -11.21 -10.67
CA HIS A 12 -12.65 -9.90 -11.05
C HIS A 12 -13.76 -8.84 -11.12
N SER A 13 -14.90 -9.16 -11.73
CA SER A 13 -16.07 -8.27 -11.82
C SER A 13 -16.67 -7.94 -10.46
N ILE A 14 -16.73 -8.91 -9.54
CA ILE A 14 -17.17 -8.71 -8.15
C ILE A 14 -16.25 -7.72 -7.44
N LYS A 15 -14.92 -7.89 -7.55
CA LYS A 15 -13.95 -6.96 -6.97
C LYS A 15 -14.13 -5.54 -7.53
N ASN A 16 -14.20 -5.42 -8.86
CA ASN A 16 -14.35 -4.13 -9.51
C ASN A 16 -15.67 -3.45 -9.12
N HIS A 17 -16.77 -4.21 -8.98
CA HIS A 17 -18.04 -3.66 -8.53
C HIS A 17 -17.94 -3.08 -7.12
N VAL A 18 -17.24 -3.74 -6.19
CA VAL A 18 -17.06 -3.21 -4.82
C VAL A 18 -16.28 -1.88 -4.85
N TYR A 19 -15.21 -1.80 -5.63
CA TYR A 19 -14.48 -0.53 -5.80
C TYR A 19 -15.31 0.53 -6.51
N TRP A 20 -16.08 0.14 -7.54
CA TRP A 20 -16.99 1.03 -8.24
C TRP A 20 -18.07 1.59 -7.32
N SER A 21 -18.67 0.76 -6.46
CA SER A 21 -19.62 1.20 -5.44
C SER A 21 -19.00 2.28 -4.55
N ALA A 22 -17.73 2.14 -4.16
CA ALA A 22 -17.05 3.12 -3.32
C ALA A 22 -16.81 4.46 -4.04
N ILE A 23 -16.30 4.44 -5.27
CA ILE A 23 -15.91 5.66 -6.01
C ILE A 23 -17.10 6.40 -6.65
N SER A 24 -18.22 5.72 -6.88
CA SER A 24 -19.41 6.29 -7.54
C SER A 24 -20.52 6.67 -6.58
N SER A 25 -20.26 6.64 -5.27
CA SER A 25 -21.24 6.98 -4.23
C SER A 25 -20.75 8.16 -3.41
N GLU A 26 -21.68 8.99 -2.96
CA GLU A 26 -21.40 10.14 -2.10
C GLU A 26 -21.57 9.80 -0.62
N SER A 27 -22.39 8.79 -0.29
CA SER A 27 -22.67 8.36 1.07
C SER A 27 -22.29 6.91 1.35
N GLY A 28 -22.10 6.56 2.64
CA GLY A 28 -21.89 5.16 3.05
C GLY A 28 -23.10 4.27 2.73
N LEU A 29 -24.31 4.81 2.86
CA LEU A 29 -25.56 4.10 2.56
C LEU A 29 -25.69 3.77 1.07
N GLU A 30 -25.31 4.69 0.18
CA GLU A 30 -25.26 4.42 -1.26
C GLU A 30 -24.25 3.32 -1.61
N LYS A 31 -23.06 3.31 -0.98
CA LYS A 31 -22.07 2.23 -1.18
C LYS A 31 -22.64 0.87 -0.82
N VAL A 32 -23.38 0.81 0.28
CA VAL A 32 -24.07 -0.41 0.72
C VAL A 32 -25.20 -0.78 -0.24
N ALA A 33 -25.98 0.18 -0.73
CA ALA A 33 -27.05 -0.05 -1.71
C ALA A 33 -26.50 -0.62 -3.02
N LYS A 34 -25.47 0.02 -3.60
CA LYS A 34 -24.73 -0.49 -4.77
C LYS A 34 -24.07 -1.85 -4.45
N GLY A 35 -23.45 -2.01 -3.29
CA GLY A 35 -22.84 -3.29 -2.89
C GLY A 35 -23.85 -4.45 -2.83
N ASN A 36 -25.03 -4.21 -2.27
CA ASN A 36 -26.11 -5.21 -2.18
C ASN A 36 -26.71 -5.54 -3.55
N SER A 37 -26.78 -4.57 -4.45
CA SER A 37 -27.31 -4.79 -5.80
C SER A 37 -26.53 -5.83 -6.60
N LEU A 38 -25.28 -6.10 -6.21
CA LEU A 38 -24.42 -7.08 -6.85
C LEU A 38 -25.04 -8.49 -6.87
N GLN A 39 -25.81 -8.90 -5.85
CA GLN A 39 -26.51 -10.20 -5.85
C GLN A 39 -27.47 -10.33 -7.04
N ASN A 40 -28.23 -9.26 -7.31
CA ASN A 40 -29.15 -9.21 -8.44
C ASN A 40 -28.35 -9.12 -9.75
N HIS A 41 -27.33 -8.26 -9.77
CA HIS A 41 -26.50 -8.03 -10.96
C HIS A 41 -25.82 -9.31 -11.47
N ILE A 42 -25.24 -10.14 -10.60
CA ILE A 42 -24.58 -11.40 -11.01
C ILE A 42 -25.56 -12.48 -11.51
N GLN A 43 -26.87 -12.27 -11.30
CA GLN A 43 -27.97 -13.08 -11.83
C GLN A 43 -28.64 -12.43 -13.04
N ASN A 44 -28.04 -11.36 -13.60
CA ASN A 44 -28.59 -10.58 -14.70
C ASN A 44 -29.91 -9.84 -14.37
N VAL A 45 -30.14 -9.53 -13.09
CA VAL A 45 -31.26 -8.70 -12.63
C VAL A 45 -30.73 -7.30 -12.34
N HIS A 46 -31.12 -6.32 -13.15
CA HIS A 46 -30.56 -4.95 -13.10
C HIS A 46 -31.48 -3.91 -12.45
N VAL A 47 -32.65 -4.33 -11.97
CA VAL A 47 -33.60 -3.51 -11.19
C VAL A 47 -33.63 -4.02 -9.77
N HIS A 48 -33.68 -3.11 -8.80
CA HIS A 48 -33.48 -3.41 -7.39
C HIS A 48 -34.53 -2.70 -6.54
N ASP A 49 -34.99 -3.38 -5.50
CA ASP A 49 -35.86 -2.80 -4.48
C ASP A 49 -35.02 -2.01 -3.46
N ASN A 50 -34.43 -0.91 -3.92
CA ASN A 50 -33.65 0.01 -3.09
C ASN A 50 -33.70 1.42 -3.67
N HIS A 51 -34.28 2.37 -2.94
CA HIS A 51 -34.44 3.75 -3.39
C HIS A 51 -33.10 4.49 -3.63
N LEU A 52 -32.02 4.11 -2.94
CA LEU A 52 -30.69 4.72 -3.12
C LEU A 52 -29.98 4.19 -4.37
N PHE A 53 -30.36 3.01 -4.86
CA PHE A 53 -29.82 2.43 -6.08
C PHE A 53 -30.83 1.49 -6.76
N PRO A 54 -31.86 2.04 -7.42
CA PRO A 54 -32.99 1.25 -7.93
C PRO A 54 -32.67 0.51 -9.23
N LYS A 55 -31.62 0.90 -9.95
CA LYS A 55 -31.23 0.30 -11.24
C LYS A 55 -29.73 0.40 -11.48
N CYS A 56 -29.14 -0.59 -12.15
CA CYS A 56 -27.74 -0.56 -12.58
C CYS A 56 -27.43 0.61 -13.54
N GLU A 57 -26.30 1.27 -13.32
CA GLU A 57 -25.81 2.44 -14.09
C GLU A 57 -25.03 2.03 -15.36
N HIS A 58 -25.60 1.12 -16.16
CA HIS A 58 -25.08 0.79 -17.47
C HIS A 58 -26.20 0.26 -18.39
N PRO A 59 -26.03 0.31 -19.71
CA PRO A 59 -26.93 -0.37 -20.63
C PRO A 59 -27.01 -1.88 -20.33
N ASP A 60 -28.17 -2.48 -20.52
CA ASP A 60 -28.33 -3.93 -20.33
C ASP A 60 -27.35 -4.70 -21.23
N LYS A 61 -26.55 -5.59 -20.64
CA LYS A 61 -25.60 -6.39 -21.40
C LYS A 61 -26.33 -7.31 -22.37
N VAL A 62 -25.82 -7.39 -23.60
CA VAL A 62 -26.41 -8.14 -24.73
C VAL A 62 -26.39 -9.67 -24.52
N SER A 63 -25.53 -10.19 -23.64
CA SER A 63 -25.33 -11.65 -23.52
C SER A 63 -26.39 -12.31 -22.65
N ARG A 64 -27.46 -12.81 -23.29
CA ARG A 64 -28.50 -13.65 -22.68
C ARG A 64 -28.08 -15.10 -22.41
N ASP A 65 -26.81 -15.46 -22.68
CA ASP A 65 -26.26 -16.79 -22.40
C ASP A 65 -26.31 -17.11 -20.89
N PRO A 66 -27.17 -18.05 -20.43
CA PRO A 66 -27.32 -18.36 -19.02
C PRO A 66 -26.03 -18.89 -18.38
N LYS A 67 -25.14 -19.53 -19.17
CA LYS A 67 -23.88 -20.13 -18.65
C LYS A 67 -22.91 -19.10 -18.08
N LYS A 68 -23.11 -17.81 -18.40
CA LYS A 68 -22.30 -16.71 -17.89
C LYS A 68 -22.80 -16.15 -16.57
N TRP A 69 -24.00 -16.50 -16.11
CA TRP A 69 -24.64 -15.90 -14.94
C TRP A 69 -24.80 -16.91 -13.82
N PHE A 70 -24.89 -16.41 -12.58
CA PHE A 70 -25.28 -17.25 -11.47
C PHE A 70 -26.74 -17.66 -11.62
N GLN A 71 -27.01 -18.96 -11.45
CA GLN A 71 -28.37 -19.47 -11.53
C GLN A 71 -29.08 -19.31 -10.18
N PRO A 72 -30.35 -18.88 -10.17
CA PRO A 72 -31.16 -18.83 -8.95
C PRO A 72 -31.15 -20.17 -8.21
N GLY A 73 -31.02 -20.14 -6.89
CA GLY A 73 -31.00 -21.34 -6.05
C GLY A 73 -29.72 -22.19 -6.13
N SER A 74 -28.70 -21.78 -6.92
CA SER A 74 -27.44 -22.50 -6.99
C SER A 74 -26.61 -22.38 -5.70
N ILE A 75 -25.88 -23.45 -5.35
CA ILE A 75 -24.96 -23.46 -4.20
C ILE A 75 -23.90 -22.35 -4.32
N ALA A 76 -23.43 -22.08 -5.55
CA ALA A 76 -22.47 -21.04 -5.82
C ALA A 76 -23.01 -19.65 -5.49
N LEU A 77 -24.25 -19.35 -5.88
CA LEU A 77 -24.92 -18.10 -5.56
C LEU A 77 -25.09 -17.95 -4.04
N HIS A 78 -25.60 -18.97 -3.36
CA HIS A 78 -25.82 -18.93 -1.91
C HIS A 78 -24.53 -18.64 -1.13
N LYS A 79 -23.40 -19.22 -1.56
CA LYS A 79 -22.08 -18.94 -0.96
C LYS A 79 -21.65 -17.49 -1.16
N VAL A 80 -21.86 -16.92 -2.35
CA VAL A 80 -21.52 -15.52 -2.64
C VAL A 80 -22.44 -14.58 -1.86
N GLU A 81 -23.74 -14.83 -1.84
CA GLU A 81 -24.73 -14.08 -1.05
C GLU A 81 -24.33 -14.00 0.43
N LYS A 82 -24.01 -15.14 1.04
CA LYS A 82 -23.59 -15.20 2.44
C LYS A 82 -22.35 -14.34 2.73
N LEU A 83 -21.45 -14.19 1.76
CA LEU A 83 -20.27 -13.33 1.88
C LEU A 83 -20.63 -11.86 1.71
N LEU A 84 -21.43 -11.52 0.69
CA LEU A 84 -21.82 -10.13 0.40
C LEU A 84 -22.70 -9.53 1.51
N TYR A 85 -23.65 -10.30 2.05
CA TYR A 85 -24.54 -9.86 3.14
C TYR A 85 -23.95 -10.02 4.54
N ASN A 86 -22.68 -10.39 4.66
CA ASN A 86 -22.04 -10.43 5.96
C ASN A 86 -22.02 -9.02 6.55
N LYS A 87 -22.58 -8.85 7.75
CA LYS A 87 -22.67 -7.56 8.45
C LYS A 87 -21.33 -6.84 8.58
N ARG A 88 -20.21 -7.58 8.71
CA ARG A 88 -18.86 -6.98 8.74
C ARG A 88 -18.48 -6.43 7.37
N VAL A 89 -18.70 -7.22 6.31
CA VAL A 89 -18.43 -6.80 4.93
C VAL A 89 -19.25 -5.56 4.56
N LEU A 90 -20.54 -5.51 4.91
CA LEU A 90 -21.37 -4.33 4.66
C LEU A 90 -20.88 -3.09 5.40
N LYS A 91 -20.46 -3.22 6.67
CA LYS A 91 -19.85 -2.13 7.45
C LYS A 91 -18.53 -1.67 6.85
N ASP A 92 -17.75 -2.59 6.29
CA ASP A 92 -16.49 -2.25 5.62
C ASP A 92 -16.77 -1.51 4.31
N ILE A 93 -17.75 -1.97 3.52
CA ILE A 93 -18.20 -1.30 2.28
C ILE A 93 -18.69 0.12 2.56
N GLU A 94 -19.50 0.32 3.61
CA GLU A 94 -20.00 1.63 4.04
C GLU A 94 -18.85 2.62 4.29
N LYS A 95 -17.75 2.13 4.86
CA LYS A 95 -16.57 2.91 5.25
C LYS A 95 -15.50 3.01 4.16
N LEU A 96 -15.68 2.39 3.00
CA LEU A 96 -14.72 2.51 1.90
C LEU A 96 -14.58 3.98 1.50
N SER A 97 -13.33 4.41 1.30
CA SER A 97 -13.05 5.77 0.83
C SER A 97 -13.54 5.94 -0.61
N HIS A 98 -14.16 7.08 -0.88
CA HIS A 98 -14.66 7.49 -2.18
C HIS A 98 -13.55 8.14 -3.03
N HIS A 99 -12.60 8.82 -2.38
CA HIS A 99 -11.56 9.61 -3.04
C HIS A 99 -10.22 8.90 -3.19
N PHE A 100 -9.88 7.98 -2.28
CA PHE A 100 -8.53 7.44 -2.21
C PHE A 100 -8.50 5.96 -2.60
N GLN A 101 -8.21 5.69 -3.87
CA GLN A 101 -7.53 4.44 -4.19
C GLN A 101 -6.14 4.52 -3.55
N THR A 102 -5.79 3.53 -2.74
CA THR A 102 -4.50 3.47 -2.04
C THR A 102 -3.31 3.46 -3.00
N SER A 103 -3.52 3.28 -4.31
CA SER A 103 -2.49 3.25 -5.34
C SER A 103 -1.57 4.48 -5.34
N SER A 104 -2.12 5.67 -5.15
CA SER A 104 -1.36 6.93 -5.07
C SER A 104 -0.46 6.95 -3.82
N LEU A 105 -1.04 6.60 -2.66
CA LEU A 105 -0.32 6.50 -1.39
C LEU A 105 0.73 5.37 -1.40
N GLU A 106 0.41 4.22 -1.99
CA GLU A 106 1.32 3.09 -2.16
C GLU A 106 2.49 3.44 -3.09
N ALA A 107 2.23 4.21 -4.16
CA ALA A 107 3.28 4.73 -5.04
C ALA A 107 4.22 5.67 -4.28
N PHE A 108 3.67 6.58 -3.46
CA PHE A 108 4.48 7.47 -2.63
C PHE A 108 5.31 6.69 -1.60
N HIS A 109 4.73 5.72 -0.89
CA HIS A 109 5.47 4.86 0.03
C HIS A 109 6.58 4.06 -0.66
N SER A 110 6.32 3.56 -1.87
CA SER A 110 7.34 2.87 -2.67
C SER A 110 8.49 3.81 -3.04
N LEU A 111 8.19 5.09 -3.30
CA LEU A 111 9.19 6.10 -3.58
C LEU A 111 10.04 6.43 -2.34
N ILE A 112 9.42 6.57 -1.17
CA ILE A 112 10.15 6.74 0.11
C ILE A 112 11.19 5.63 0.29
N LEU A 113 10.82 4.37 0.02
CA LEU A 113 11.75 3.24 0.14
C LEU A 113 12.93 3.33 -0.84
N ARG A 114 12.77 4.00 -1.98
CA ARG A 114 13.86 4.24 -2.95
C ARG A 114 14.84 5.31 -2.44
N PHE A 115 14.34 6.38 -1.84
CA PHE A 115 15.17 7.49 -1.35
C PHE A 115 15.76 7.23 0.05
N ALA A 116 15.02 6.54 0.90
CA ALA A 116 15.40 6.17 2.26
C ALA A 116 15.11 4.67 2.51
N PRO A 117 15.97 3.77 2.00
CA PRO A 117 15.83 2.33 2.21
C PRO A 117 15.87 1.95 3.69
N LYS A 118 14.98 1.05 4.12
CA LYS A 118 14.87 0.60 5.53
C LYS A 118 16.10 -0.16 6.04
N ASN A 119 16.91 -0.69 5.15
CA ASN A 119 18.12 -1.46 5.46
C ASN A 119 19.37 -0.58 5.60
N VAL A 120 19.23 0.74 5.50
CA VAL A 120 20.33 1.69 5.66
C VAL A 120 20.00 2.63 6.82
N THR A 121 20.96 2.80 7.73
CA THR A 121 20.83 3.74 8.84
C THR A 121 21.19 5.14 8.38
N PHE A 122 20.31 6.09 8.63
CA PHE A 122 20.56 7.52 8.36
C PHE A 122 20.47 8.30 9.67
N PRO A 123 21.35 9.31 9.88
CA PRO A 123 21.08 10.35 10.88
C PRO A 123 19.75 11.04 10.61
N PHE A 124 19.12 11.61 11.64
CA PHE A 124 17.80 12.25 11.54
C PHE A 124 17.72 13.27 10.39
N ILE A 125 18.68 14.18 10.30
CA ILE A 125 18.75 15.20 9.24
C ILE A 125 18.88 14.55 7.86
N GLY A 126 19.73 13.52 7.72
CA GLY A 126 19.89 12.80 6.46
C GLY A 126 18.61 12.08 6.01
N MET A 127 17.85 11.51 6.96
CA MET A 127 16.53 10.93 6.70
C MET A 127 15.54 12.01 6.24
N LEU A 128 15.48 13.14 6.96
CA LEU A 128 14.59 14.26 6.65
C LEU A 128 14.82 14.80 5.23
N CYS A 129 16.07 15.06 4.86
CA CYS A 129 16.43 15.52 3.51
C CYS A 129 15.99 14.51 2.43
N ARG A 130 16.19 13.21 2.66
CA ARG A 130 15.77 12.15 1.72
C ARG A 130 14.25 12.07 1.57
N LEU A 131 13.51 12.28 2.65
CA LEU A 131 12.04 12.35 2.60
C LEU A 131 11.57 13.58 1.84
N TYR A 132 12.21 14.75 1.99
CA TYR A 132 11.91 15.92 1.18
C TYR A 132 12.21 15.69 -0.31
N LEU A 133 13.32 15.04 -0.65
CA LEU A 133 13.62 14.65 -2.04
C LEU A 133 12.57 13.69 -2.61
N ALA A 134 12.11 12.71 -1.83
CA ALA A 134 11.03 11.83 -2.24
C ALA A 134 9.72 12.60 -2.47
N ALA A 135 9.39 13.56 -1.59
CA ALA A 135 8.20 14.40 -1.74
C ALA A 135 8.27 15.29 -2.98
N MET A 136 9.40 15.96 -3.23
CA MET A 136 9.60 16.78 -4.43
C MET A 136 9.49 15.93 -5.70
N HIS A 137 10.17 14.78 -5.75
CA HIS A 137 10.07 13.88 -6.88
C HIS A 137 8.63 13.38 -7.10
N TYR A 138 7.90 13.09 -6.02
CA TYR A 138 6.49 12.67 -6.11
C TYR A 138 5.60 13.79 -6.66
N ASN A 139 5.72 15.00 -6.12
CA ASN A 139 4.92 16.15 -6.52
C ASN A 139 5.09 16.45 -8.01
N GLU A 140 6.32 16.36 -8.52
CA GLU A 140 6.61 16.53 -9.95
C GLU A 140 6.06 15.39 -10.81
N ASN A 141 6.11 14.14 -10.33
CA ASN A 141 5.91 12.96 -11.17
C ASN A 141 4.60 12.17 -10.94
N ALA A 142 3.78 12.51 -9.94
CA ALA A 142 2.56 11.76 -9.59
C ALA A 142 1.50 11.83 -10.70
N ASN A 143 1.30 13.02 -11.26
CA ASN A 143 0.23 13.32 -12.23
C ASN A 143 0.70 13.35 -13.68
N ARG A 144 1.82 12.69 -14.00
CA ARG A 144 2.32 12.57 -15.38
C ARG A 144 1.24 12.06 -16.31
N GLU A 145 1.11 12.74 -17.44
CA GLU A 145 0.19 12.42 -18.52
C GLU A 145 0.52 11.07 -19.14
N GLN A 146 -0.47 10.49 -19.82
CA GLN A 146 -0.26 9.28 -20.61
C GLN A 146 0.61 9.61 -21.83
N ALA A 147 1.61 8.79 -22.09
CA ALA A 147 2.44 8.89 -23.28
C ALA A 147 1.61 8.68 -24.54
N THR A 148 1.92 9.45 -25.58
CA THR A 148 1.32 9.35 -26.91
C THR A 148 2.37 8.96 -27.95
N THR A 149 1.95 8.30 -29.02
CA THR A 149 2.80 8.06 -30.20
C THR A 149 2.99 9.36 -30.98
N THR A 150 3.87 9.36 -31.98
CA THR A 150 4.04 10.48 -32.92
C THR A 150 2.76 10.87 -33.66
N GLU A 151 1.79 9.95 -33.74
CA GLU A 151 0.47 10.16 -34.34
C GLU A 151 -0.59 10.62 -33.32
N GLY A 152 -0.19 10.89 -32.07
CA GLY A 152 -1.09 11.33 -30.99
C GLY A 152 -1.90 10.20 -30.33
N GLN A 153 -1.60 8.94 -30.62
CA GLN A 153 -2.35 7.81 -30.05
C GLN A 153 -1.82 7.42 -28.67
N ALA A 154 -2.72 7.15 -27.73
CA ALA A 154 -2.36 6.80 -26.36
C ALA A 154 -1.60 5.45 -26.27
N VAL A 155 -0.48 5.42 -25.55
CA VAL A 155 0.39 4.24 -25.42
C VAL A 155 -0.06 3.36 -24.26
N TYR A 156 -0.14 2.06 -24.50
CA TYR A 156 -0.52 1.07 -23.49
C TYR A 156 0.50 -0.07 -23.37
N LYS A 157 0.70 -0.54 -22.14
CA LYS A 157 1.47 -1.75 -21.85
C LYS A 157 0.52 -2.93 -21.64
N PHE A 158 0.71 -3.98 -22.42
CA PHE A 158 -0.03 -5.24 -22.29
C PHE A 158 0.67 -6.18 -21.32
N LYS A 159 -0.08 -6.74 -20.38
CA LYS A 159 0.43 -7.76 -19.47
C LYS A 159 0.04 -9.15 -19.99
N LYS A 160 1.02 -9.99 -20.36
CA LYS A 160 0.72 -11.36 -20.81
C LYS A 160 -0.02 -12.13 -19.71
N GLY A 161 -1.19 -12.69 -20.04
CA GLY A 161 -2.01 -13.52 -19.13
C GLY A 161 -3.22 -12.83 -18.52
N GLU A 162 -3.24 -11.50 -18.43
CA GLU A 162 -4.43 -10.71 -18.09
C GLU A 162 -4.75 -9.86 -19.31
N CYS A 163 -5.89 -10.06 -19.98
CA CYS A 163 -6.32 -9.24 -21.15
C CYS A 163 -6.67 -7.80 -20.74
N THR A 164 -5.69 -7.09 -20.17
CA THR A 164 -5.79 -5.74 -19.63
C THR A 164 -4.62 -4.91 -20.15
N ALA A 165 -4.97 -3.75 -20.68
CA ALA A 165 -4.05 -2.72 -21.11
C ALA A 165 -3.87 -1.71 -19.97
N LYS A 166 -2.63 -1.32 -19.66
CA LYS A 166 -2.34 -0.26 -18.68
C LYS A 166 -1.77 0.97 -19.39
N PRO A 167 -2.29 2.17 -19.13
CA PRO A 167 -1.70 3.41 -19.61
C PRO A 167 -0.21 3.50 -19.27
N VAL A 168 0.62 3.85 -20.25
CA VAL A 168 2.03 4.18 -20.02
C VAL A 168 2.12 5.68 -19.83
N LYS A 169 2.67 6.15 -18.70
CA LYS A 169 2.91 7.58 -18.46
C LYS A 169 4.17 8.03 -19.18
N ILE A 170 4.25 9.31 -19.57
CA ILE A 170 5.48 9.94 -20.08
C ILE A 170 6.63 9.73 -19.10
N GLU A 171 7.89 9.72 -19.54
CA GLU A 171 9.04 9.53 -18.64
C GLU A 171 9.08 10.57 -17.50
N PRO A 172 9.62 10.21 -16.32
CA PRO A 172 9.72 11.15 -15.21
C PRO A 172 10.73 12.25 -15.50
N THR A 173 10.45 13.44 -14.97
CA THR A 173 11.35 14.58 -15.00
C THR A 173 12.04 14.75 -13.64
N TYR A 174 13.10 15.56 -13.65
CA TYR A 174 13.94 15.84 -12.49
C TYR A 174 14.21 17.34 -12.34
N ASN A 175 13.28 18.19 -12.75
CA ASN A 175 13.47 19.65 -12.75
C ASN A 175 13.69 20.17 -11.33
N TYR A 176 13.04 19.57 -10.32
CA TYR A 176 13.32 19.87 -8.91
C TYR A 176 14.80 19.69 -8.53
N VAL A 177 15.54 18.79 -9.21
CA VAL A 177 16.98 18.61 -8.97
C VAL A 177 17.73 19.80 -9.53
N ASP A 178 17.42 20.24 -10.74
CA ASP A 178 18.06 21.40 -11.37
C ASP A 178 17.82 22.68 -10.55
N ASP A 179 16.60 22.86 -10.05
CA ASP A 179 16.24 23.97 -9.16
C ASP A 179 17.04 23.93 -7.85
N LEU A 180 17.16 22.76 -7.23
CA LEU A 180 17.96 22.56 -6.01
C LEU A 180 19.45 22.82 -6.25
N MET A 181 20.00 22.33 -7.37
CA MET A 181 21.40 22.51 -7.73
C MET A 181 21.70 23.99 -8.02
N SER A 182 20.79 24.68 -8.71
CA SER A 182 20.86 26.12 -8.94
C SER A 182 20.85 26.90 -7.63
N LEU A 183 19.94 26.57 -6.70
CA LEU A 183 19.88 27.20 -5.39
C LEU A 183 21.16 26.94 -4.57
N LEU A 184 21.69 25.72 -4.62
CA LEU A 184 22.95 25.36 -3.95
C LEU A 184 24.11 26.21 -4.47
N ILE A 185 24.29 26.28 -5.79
CA ILE A 185 25.42 26.97 -6.42
C ILE A 185 25.31 28.49 -6.27
N HIS A 186 24.13 29.05 -6.52
CA HIS A 186 23.96 30.51 -6.62
C HIS A 186 23.59 31.19 -5.31
N LYS A 187 23.14 30.43 -4.29
CA LYS A 187 22.78 31.01 -2.98
C LYS A 187 23.60 30.41 -1.85
N VAL A 188 23.56 29.08 -1.68
CA VAL A 188 24.19 28.43 -0.52
C VAL A 188 25.72 28.50 -0.56
N PHE A 189 26.34 28.30 -1.72
CA PHE A 189 27.80 28.41 -1.83
C PHE A 189 28.31 29.84 -1.78
N VAL A 190 27.46 30.83 -2.10
CA VAL A 190 27.80 32.24 -2.02
C VAL A 190 27.86 32.69 -0.56
N ASP A 191 26.87 32.29 0.25
CA ASP A 191 26.86 32.52 1.69
C ASP A 191 26.28 31.31 2.44
N PRO A 192 27.14 30.38 2.91
CA PRO A 192 26.68 29.14 3.53
C PRO A 192 26.23 29.31 4.98
N LYS A 193 26.64 30.40 5.65
CA LYS A 193 26.44 30.61 7.08
C LYS A 193 24.95 30.58 7.50
N PRO A 194 24.02 31.33 6.87
CA PRO A 194 22.61 31.30 7.27
C PRO A 194 21.98 29.91 7.11
N TYR A 195 22.33 29.17 6.05
CA TYR A 195 21.82 27.82 5.81
C TYR A 195 22.33 26.81 6.84
N ALA A 196 23.59 26.92 7.25
CA ALA A 196 24.15 26.08 8.30
C ALA A 196 23.48 26.36 9.66
N GLU A 197 23.26 27.64 9.99
CA GLU A 197 22.57 28.05 11.22
C GLU A 197 21.12 27.51 11.25
N GLU A 198 20.37 27.63 10.15
CA GLU A 198 19.04 27.04 10.02
C GLU A 198 19.06 25.51 10.17
N LEU A 199 20.02 24.83 9.55
CA LEU A 199 20.15 23.37 9.64
C LEU A 199 20.42 22.92 11.09
N HIS A 200 21.24 23.67 11.83
CA HIS A 200 21.54 23.40 13.24
C HIS A 200 20.36 23.72 14.17
N ALA A 201 19.49 24.65 13.78
CA ALA A 201 18.30 25.00 14.56
C ALA A 201 17.18 23.94 14.50
N ILE A 202 17.27 22.95 13.59
CA ILE A 202 16.26 21.89 13.47
C ILE A 202 16.28 21.01 14.73
N PRO A 203 15.16 20.91 15.48
CA PRO A 203 15.10 20.09 16.68
C PRO A 203 15.15 18.59 16.31
N ILE A 204 16.15 17.88 16.86
CA ILE A 204 16.28 16.44 16.68
C ILE A 204 15.53 15.73 17.82
N PRO A 205 14.48 14.93 17.52
CA PRO A 205 13.77 14.20 18.55
C PRO A 205 14.69 13.14 19.19
N PRO A 206 14.53 12.84 20.49
CA PRO A 206 15.28 11.79 21.13
C PRO A 206 14.91 10.41 20.55
N SER A 207 15.83 9.45 20.66
CA SER A 207 15.56 8.08 20.18
C SER A 207 14.32 7.49 20.85
N LEU A 208 13.51 6.69 20.14
CA LEU A 208 12.35 6.02 20.75
C LEU A 208 12.71 5.22 22.01
N SER A 209 13.91 4.63 22.03
CA SER A 209 14.43 3.89 23.17
C SER A 209 14.73 4.72 24.41
N SER A 210 14.79 6.05 24.32
CA SER A 210 15.09 6.90 25.48
C SER A 210 13.91 7.03 26.44
N GLN A 211 12.70 6.64 26.02
CA GLN A 211 11.51 6.65 26.86
C GLN A 211 11.41 5.42 27.77
N TYR A 212 12.28 4.44 27.57
CA TYR A 212 12.27 3.18 28.31
C TYR A 212 13.42 3.15 29.31
N GLU A 213 13.12 2.67 30.51
CA GLU A 213 14.14 2.29 31.47
C GLU A 213 14.92 1.09 30.90
N LYS A 214 16.25 1.21 30.85
CA LYS A 214 17.13 0.15 30.34
C LYS A 214 17.54 -0.72 31.52
N PRO A 215 16.96 -1.92 31.69
CA PRO A 215 17.43 -2.87 32.69
C PRO A 215 18.92 -3.19 32.46
N SER A 216 19.59 -3.59 33.52
CA SER A 216 20.99 -4.02 33.45
C SER A 216 21.14 -5.21 32.50
N LYS A 217 22.36 -5.36 31.96
CA LYS A 217 22.66 -6.49 31.07
C LYS A 217 22.39 -7.81 31.78
N GLU A 218 22.68 -7.88 33.08
CA GLU A 218 22.50 -9.02 33.95
C GLU A 218 21.02 -9.39 34.09
N GLU A 219 20.14 -8.40 34.32
CA GLU A 219 18.68 -8.60 34.37
C GLU A 219 18.13 -9.06 33.02
N VAL A 220 18.57 -8.46 31.91
CA VAL A 220 18.12 -8.85 30.56
C VAL A 220 18.53 -10.30 30.26
N ILE A 221 19.73 -10.72 30.66
CA ILE A 221 20.21 -12.09 30.49
C ILE A 221 19.41 -13.05 31.39
N ALA A 222 19.16 -12.70 32.65
CA ALA A 222 18.39 -13.51 33.59
C ALA A 222 16.94 -13.73 33.13
N HIS A 223 16.32 -12.71 32.53
CA HIS A 223 14.96 -12.79 31.98
C HIS A 223 14.89 -13.35 30.56
N ARG A 224 16.02 -13.73 29.95
CA ARG A 224 16.04 -14.25 28.57
C ARG A 224 15.40 -15.64 28.50
N VAL A 225 14.15 -15.70 28.06
CA VAL A 225 13.45 -16.96 27.77
C VAL A 225 13.51 -17.27 26.26
N SER A 226 14.12 -18.40 25.89
CA SER A 226 14.12 -18.87 24.50
C SER A 226 12.89 -19.72 24.20
N ARG A 227 12.20 -19.45 23.09
CA ARG A 227 11.11 -20.32 22.60
C ARG A 227 11.61 -21.66 22.05
N PHE A 228 12.93 -21.81 21.89
CA PHE A 228 13.59 -23.01 21.38
C PHE A 228 14.39 -23.75 22.46
N SER A 229 14.18 -23.45 23.75
CA SER A 229 14.74 -24.29 24.80
C SER A 229 14.04 -25.66 24.75
N ARG A 230 14.59 -26.57 23.94
CA ARG A 230 14.46 -28.00 24.21
C ARG A 230 15.00 -28.19 25.62
N GLY A 231 14.18 -28.72 26.54
CA GLY A 231 14.62 -29.02 27.90
C GLY A 231 15.93 -29.80 27.83
N VAL A 232 17.02 -29.17 28.27
CA VAL A 232 18.33 -29.83 28.30
C VAL A 232 18.35 -30.64 29.58
N ALA A 233 18.14 -31.95 29.44
CA ALA A 233 18.77 -32.91 30.35
C ALA A 233 20.27 -32.59 30.37
N GLY A 234 20.79 -32.32 31.56
CA GLY A 234 22.01 -31.56 31.79
C GLY A 234 23.21 -32.00 30.95
N THR A 235 23.96 -31.01 30.49
CA THR A 235 25.40 -31.16 30.27
C THR A 235 26.04 -29.82 30.59
N GLN A 236 26.74 -29.77 31.72
CA GLN A 236 27.55 -28.62 32.09
C GLN A 236 28.73 -28.56 31.12
N HIS A 237 28.78 -27.54 30.28
CA HIS A 237 30.03 -27.11 29.68
C HIS A 237 30.49 -25.85 30.41
N THR A 238 31.35 -26.07 31.40
CA THR A 238 32.23 -25.03 31.94
C THR A 238 33.26 -24.68 30.86
N VAL A 239 33.21 -23.44 30.38
CA VAL A 239 34.34 -22.85 29.64
C VAL A 239 35.28 -22.26 30.69
N PRO A 240 36.57 -22.65 30.73
CA PRO A 240 37.53 -22.07 31.65
C PRO A 240 37.66 -20.55 31.41
N LEU A 241 37.74 -19.80 32.51
CA LEU A 241 38.12 -18.40 32.49
C LEU A 241 39.61 -18.36 32.11
N ASP A 242 39.94 -17.88 30.91
CA ASP A 242 41.34 -17.63 30.56
C ASP A 242 41.89 -16.58 31.53
N GLN A 243 42.90 -17.01 32.28
CA GLN A 243 43.64 -16.18 33.21
C GLN A 243 44.36 -15.08 32.43
N GLU A 244 44.29 -13.87 32.98
CA GLU A 244 45.14 -12.75 32.63
C GLU A 244 46.62 -13.18 32.62
N THR A 245 47.26 -13.13 31.45
CA THR A 245 48.71 -13.03 31.39
C THR A 245 49.10 -11.56 31.33
N VAL A 246 49.52 -11.04 32.48
CA VAL A 246 50.39 -9.86 32.59
C VAL A 246 51.76 -10.20 32.00
N GLY A 247 52.28 -9.30 31.17
CA GLY A 247 53.68 -9.23 30.74
C GLY A 247 53.75 -8.46 29.42
N GLY A 248 54.54 -7.40 29.25
CA GLY A 248 55.63 -6.80 30.01
C GLY A 248 56.37 -5.93 28.99
N SER A 249 56.82 -4.76 29.41
CA SER A 249 57.41 -3.70 28.59
C SER A 249 58.52 -4.15 27.64
N GLY A 250 58.55 -3.50 26.47
CA GLY A 250 59.64 -3.45 25.50
C GLY A 250 59.33 -2.41 24.43
#